data_AF-A0A151SZ04-F1
#
_entry.id   AF-A0A151SZ04-F1
#
_cell.length_a   1.000
_cell.length_b   1.000
_cell.length_c   1.000
_cell.angle_alpha   90.00
_cell.angle_beta   90.00
_cell.angle_gamma   90.00
#
_symmetry.space_group_name_H-M   'P 1'
#
loop_
_entity.id
_entity.type
_entity.pdbx_description
1 polymer ?
#
loop_
_entity_poly.entity_id
_entity_poly.type
_entity_poly.pdbx_seq_one_letter_code
_entity_poly.pdbx_strand_id
1 'polypeptide(L)'
;RSNHLSIMFIKTCIFTIIHGSIPESQKVKDFLKAINKQFEMSNKALASTLMGRFLLMMLMGIASVRKHIMGIRDLVAQLKSLEVDISESFLVPLILNSLIL
;
A
#
# COMPACT_ATOMS: atom_id res chain seq x y z
N ARG A 1 22.12 26.34 12.80
CA ARG A 1 22.47 25.43 13.92
C ARG A 1 21.33 24.47 14.29
N SER A 2 20.12 24.95 14.63
CA SER A 2 18.98 24.07 15.00
C SER A 2 18.57 23.07 13.92
N ASN A 3 18.44 23.48 12.65
CA ASN A 3 18.07 22.57 11.55
C ASN A 3 18.99 21.35 11.41
N HIS A 4 20.31 21.56 11.49
CA HIS A 4 21.28 20.48 11.34
C HIS A 4 21.14 19.44 12.45
N LEU A 5 21.01 19.89 13.71
CA LEU A 5 20.83 19.02 14.85
C LEU A 5 19.51 18.24 14.77
N SER A 6 18.43 18.89 14.35
CA SER A 6 17.13 18.25 14.16
C SER A 6 17.13 17.20 13.05
N ILE A 7 17.79 17.46 11.92
CA ILE A 7 17.94 16.46 10.84
C ILE A 7 18.72 15.26 11.35
N MET A 8 19.83 15.50 12.07
CA MET A 8 20.66 14.43 12.62
C MET A 8 19.88 13.58 13.62
N PHE A 9 19.04 14.18 14.47
CA PHE A 9 18.14 13.47 15.35
C PHE A 9 17.09 12.65 14.58
N ILE A 10 16.40 13.24 13.60
CA ILE A 10 15.39 12.54 12.79
C ILE A 10 16.01 11.33 12.07
N LYS A 11 17.24 11.46 11.54
CA LYS A 11 17.98 10.36 10.90
C LYS A 11 18.22 9.18 11.85
N THR A 12 18.36 9.42 13.16
CA THR A 12 18.48 8.32 14.16
C THR A 12 17.15 7.60 14.44
N CYS A 13 16.01 8.24 14.16
CA CYS A 13 14.68 7.67 14.37
C CYS A 13 14.15 6.87 13.17
N ILE A 14 14.88 6.87 12.05
CA ILE A 14 14.48 6.25 10.78
C ILE A 14 15.39 5.05 10.51
N PHE A 15 14.86 3.98 9.91
CA PHE A 15 15.66 2.80 9.57
C PHE A 15 16.87 3.17 8.69
N THR A 16 18.03 2.60 8.99
CA THR A 16 19.27 2.91 8.25
C THR A 16 19.24 2.46 6.78
N ILE A 17 18.43 1.44 6.45
CA ILE A 17 18.29 0.88 5.10
C ILE A 17 17.73 1.90 4.09
N ILE A 18 16.86 2.79 4.54
CA ILE A 18 16.18 3.80 3.71
C ILE A 18 16.93 5.14 3.68
N HIS A 19 18.05 5.24 4.39
CA HIS A 19 18.82 6.47 4.47
C HIS A 19 19.40 6.85 3.09
N GLY A 20 19.79 5.85 2.28
CA GLY A 20 20.32 6.06 0.93
C GLY A 20 19.27 6.44 -0.11
N SER A 21 17.97 6.27 0.19
CA SER A 21 16.89 6.62 -0.73
C SER A 21 16.29 8.01 -0.47
N ILE A 22 16.68 8.66 0.64
CA ILE A 22 16.25 10.02 0.99
C ILE A 22 17.34 11.01 0.57
N PRO A 23 17.06 11.97 -0.32
CA PRO A 23 18.04 12.98 -0.70
C PRO A 23 18.42 13.88 0.48
N GLU A 24 19.69 14.27 0.54
CA GLU A 24 20.22 15.16 1.58
C GLU A 24 19.58 16.55 1.51
N SER A 25 19.39 17.17 2.67
CA SER A 25 18.81 18.51 2.78
C SER A 25 19.40 19.26 3.98
N GLN A 26 19.52 20.58 3.84
CA GLN A 26 19.97 21.47 4.93
C GLN A 26 18.81 22.01 5.78
N LYS A 27 17.58 21.88 5.30
CA LYS A 27 16.36 22.37 5.97
C LYS A 27 15.51 21.19 6.41
N VAL A 28 15.15 21.16 7.70
CA VAL A 28 14.34 20.09 8.30
C VAL A 28 13.02 19.89 7.54
N LYS A 29 12.37 20.99 7.14
CA LYS A 29 11.10 20.93 6.39
C LYS A 29 11.25 20.20 5.06
N ASP A 30 12.32 20.47 4.32
CA ASP A 30 12.58 19.86 3.02
C ASP A 30 13.02 18.39 3.19
N PHE A 31 13.76 18.09 4.26
CA PHE A 31 14.13 16.72 4.64
C PHE A 31 12.89 15.88 4.98
N LEU A 32 11.97 16.41 5.79
CA LEU A 32 10.70 15.75 6.10
C LEU A 32 9.82 15.57 4.86
N LYS A 33 9.83 16.54 3.93
CA LYS A 33 9.13 16.41 2.65
C LYS A 33 9.74 15.31 1.78
N ALA A 34 11.06 15.19 1.77
CA ALA A 34 11.77 14.13 1.06
C ALA A 34 11.49 12.74 1.64
N ILE A 35 11.46 12.62 2.98
CA ILE A 35 11.00 11.43 3.69
C ILE A 35 9.57 11.09 3.25
N ASN A 36 8.63 12.03 3.41
CA ASN A 36 7.23 11.79 3.02
C ASN A 36 7.10 11.40 1.55
N LYS A 37 7.93 11.93 0.64
CA LYS A 37 7.91 11.54 -0.78
C LYS A 37 8.48 10.14 -1.03
N GLN A 38 9.48 9.73 -0.25
CA GLN A 38 10.02 8.37 -0.30
C GLN A 38 9.01 7.35 0.24
N PHE A 39 8.22 7.74 1.24
CA PHE A 39 7.22 6.90 1.90
C PHE A 39 5.78 7.04 1.37
N GLU A 40 5.49 8.09 0.59
CA GLU A 40 4.41 8.10 -0.41
C GLU A 40 4.61 6.91 -1.36
N MET A 41 5.86 6.46 -1.50
CA MET A 41 6.14 5.11 -1.91
C MET A 41 6.03 4.12 -0.73
N SER A 42 5.18 3.13 -0.83
CA SER A 42 4.78 2.59 -2.10
C SER A 42 3.31 2.28 -2.02
N ASN A 43 2.47 3.23 -2.46
CA ASN A 43 1.13 2.91 -2.97
C ASN A 43 1.20 1.66 -3.87
N LYS A 44 2.30 1.45 -4.60
CA LYS A 44 2.58 0.22 -5.34
C LYS A 44 2.87 -1.02 -4.47
N ALA A 45 3.57 -0.92 -3.34
CA ALA A 45 3.73 -2.02 -2.38
C ALA A 45 2.42 -2.32 -1.64
N LEU A 46 1.69 -1.29 -1.20
CA LEU A 46 0.35 -1.43 -0.61
C LEU A 46 -0.62 -2.07 -1.61
N ALA A 47 -0.62 -1.62 -2.86
CA ALA A 47 -1.38 -2.25 -3.93
C ALA A 47 -0.94 -3.70 -4.17
N SER A 48 0.37 -4.00 -4.13
CA SER A 48 0.87 -5.36 -4.23
C SER A 48 0.40 -6.25 -3.07
N THR A 49 0.38 -5.74 -1.84
CA THR A 49 -0.15 -6.46 -0.67
C THR A 49 -1.65 -6.68 -0.78
N LEU A 50 -2.41 -5.66 -1.19
CA LEU A 50 -3.86 -5.76 -1.40
C LEU A 50 -4.21 -6.73 -2.53
N MET A 51 -3.46 -6.72 -3.64
CA MET A 51 -3.58 -7.70 -4.72
C MET A 51 -3.28 -9.12 -4.23
N GLY A 52 -2.23 -9.29 -3.41
CA GLY A 52 -1.94 -10.58 -2.78
C GLY A 52 -3.11 -11.10 -1.94
N ARG A 53 -3.71 -10.24 -1.12
CA ARG A 53 -4.90 -10.59 -0.31
C ARG A 53 -6.12 -10.91 -1.18
N PHE A 54 -6.34 -10.16 -2.25
CA PHE A 54 -7.41 -10.41 -3.21
C PHE A 54 -7.29 -11.80 -3.85
N LEU A 55 -6.09 -12.15 -4.33
CA LEU A 55 -5.82 -13.48 -4.89
C LEU A 55 -5.97 -14.59 -3.83
N LEU A 56 -5.57 -14.33 -2.59
CA LEU A 56 -5.71 -15.30 -1.50
C LEU A 56 -7.19 -15.59 -1.19
N MET A 57 -8.04 -14.55 -1.14
CA MET A 57 -9.48 -14.71 -0.95
C MET A 57 -10.09 -15.55 -2.07
N MET A 58 -9.68 -15.30 -3.31
CA MET A 58 -10.13 -16.04 -4.49
C MET A 58 -9.78 -17.54 -4.46
N LEU A 59 -8.66 -17.91 -3.85
CA LEU A 59 -8.14 -19.29 -3.86
C LEU A 59 -8.58 -20.13 -2.65
N MET A 60 -8.76 -19.51 -1.47
CA MET A 60 -8.95 -20.28 -0.22
C MET A 60 -10.40 -20.51 0.17
N GLY A 61 -11.39 -19.99 -0.57
CA GLY A 61 -12.82 -20.21 -0.32
C GLY A 61 -13.26 -19.77 1.09
N ILE A 62 -13.85 -18.57 1.23
CA ILE A 62 -14.27 -18.09 2.55
C ILE A 62 -15.56 -18.77 3.00
N ALA A 63 -15.66 -19.06 4.30
CA ALA A 63 -16.76 -19.76 4.98
C ALA A 63 -18.20 -19.23 4.73
N SER A 64 -18.39 -18.06 4.13
CA SER A 64 -19.72 -17.64 3.65
C SER A 64 -19.65 -16.68 2.45
N VAL A 65 -20.58 -16.89 1.50
CA VAL A 65 -20.75 -16.08 0.27
C VAL A 65 -20.80 -14.58 0.58
N ARG A 66 -21.54 -14.19 1.64
CA ARG A 66 -21.67 -12.79 2.05
C ARG A 66 -20.35 -12.18 2.52
N LYS A 67 -19.57 -12.90 3.35
CA LYS A 67 -18.26 -12.42 3.82
C LYS A 67 -17.27 -12.32 2.66
N HIS A 68 -17.36 -13.26 1.73
CA HIS A 68 -16.52 -13.29 0.53
C HIS A 68 -16.75 -12.08 -0.38
N ILE A 69 -18.00 -11.82 -0.77
CA ILE A 69 -18.36 -10.68 -1.63
C ILE A 69 -18.01 -9.35 -0.96
N MET A 70 -18.30 -9.22 0.34
CA MET A 70 -17.99 -7.99 1.08
C MET A 70 -16.48 -7.75 1.21
N GLY A 71 -15.70 -8.81 1.45
CA GLY A 71 -14.24 -8.73 1.51
C GLY A 71 -13.62 -8.34 0.17
N ILE A 72 -14.07 -8.96 -0.93
CA ILE A 72 -13.61 -8.62 -2.27
C ILE A 72 -13.97 -7.16 -2.63
N ARG A 73 -15.20 -6.73 -2.35
CA ARG A 73 -15.64 -5.35 -2.59
C ARG A 73 -14.76 -4.33 -1.87
N ASP A 74 -14.44 -4.59 -0.60
CA ASP A 74 -13.61 -3.71 0.22
C ASP A 74 -12.17 -3.64 -0.32
N LEU A 75 -11.60 -4.78 -0.73
CA LEU A 75 -10.27 -4.82 -1.37
C LEU A 75 -10.24 -4.05 -2.70
N VAL A 76 -11.27 -4.22 -3.55
CA VAL A 76 -11.37 -3.49 -4.82
C VAL A 76 -11.49 -1.99 -4.58
N ALA A 77 -12.25 -1.56 -3.58
CA ALA A 77 -12.37 -0.14 -3.23
C ALA A 77 -11.03 0.45 -2.74
N GLN A 78 -10.29 -0.30 -1.92
CA GLN A 78 -8.96 0.09 -1.46
C GLN A 78 -7.96 0.17 -2.62
N LEU A 79 -7.98 -0.81 -3.54
CA LEU A 79 -7.15 -0.78 -4.76
C LEU A 79 -7.47 0.43 -5.64
N LYS A 80 -8.76 0.75 -5.80
CA LYS A 80 -9.20 1.92 -6.57
C LYS A 80 -8.71 3.23 -5.96
N SER A 81 -8.64 3.33 -4.62
CA SER A 81 -8.06 4.49 -3.94
C SER A 81 -6.55 4.65 -4.16
N LEU A 82 -5.88 3.57 -4.60
CA LEU A 82 -4.47 3.53 -4.99
C LEU A 82 -4.29 3.59 -6.52
N GLU A 83 -5.31 4.03 -7.26
CA GLU A 83 -5.33 4.13 -8.73
C GLU A 83 -5.18 2.78 -9.46
N VAL A 84 -5.46 1.66 -8.77
CA VAL A 84 -5.53 0.32 -9.37
C VAL A 84 -7.00 -0.03 -9.59
N ASP A 85 -7.48 0.16 -10.82
CA ASP A 85 -8.85 -0.18 -11.18
C ASP A 85 -8.93 -1.61 -11.73
N ILE A 86 -9.91 -2.37 -11.26
CA ILE A 86 -10.20 -3.72 -11.73
C ILE A 86 -11.54 -3.65 -12.46
N SER A 87 -11.55 -4.06 -13.74
CA SER A 87 -12.78 -3.97 -14.52
C SER A 87 -13.86 -4.90 -13.98
N GLU A 88 -15.11 -4.44 -13.96
CA GLU A 88 -16.25 -5.28 -13.54
C GLU A 88 -16.39 -6.53 -14.43
N SER A 89 -16.07 -6.40 -15.72
CA SER A 89 -16.05 -7.51 -16.68
C SER A 89 -15.07 -8.62 -16.31
N PHE A 90 -14.00 -8.30 -15.59
CA PHE A 90 -13.04 -9.26 -15.06
C PHE A 90 -13.44 -9.73 -13.66
N LEU A 91 -13.92 -8.81 -12.82
CA LEU A 91 -14.26 -9.07 -11.42
C LEU A 91 -15.44 -10.02 -11.24
N VAL A 92 -16.52 -9.84 -12.02
CA VAL A 92 -17.75 -10.64 -11.87
C VAL A 92 -17.51 -12.13 -12.15
N PRO A 93 -16.87 -12.53 -13.28
CA PRO A 93 -16.52 -13.93 -13.52
C PRO A 93 -15.58 -14.49 -12.45
N LEU A 94 -14.63 -13.70 -11.96
CA LEU A 94 -13.72 -14.11 -10.88
C LEU A 94 -14.51 -14.48 -9.62
N ILE A 95 -15.33 -13.55 -9.11
CA ILE A 95 -16.08 -13.77 -7.88
C ILE A 95 -16.95 -15.03 -8.01
N LEU A 96 -17.65 -15.19 -9.13
CA LEU A 96 -18.47 -16.37 -9.38
C LEU A 96 -17.65 -17.67 -9.32
N ASN A 97 -16.49 -17.72 -9.97
CA ASN A 97 -15.63 -18.90 -9.96
C ASN A 97 -15.09 -19.24 -8.56
N SER A 98 -14.78 -18.23 -7.73
CA SER A 98 -14.32 -18.43 -6.35
C SER A 98 -15.39 -18.87 -5.36
N LEU A 99 -16.68 -18.72 -5.72
CA LEU A 99 -17.81 -19.19 -4.90
C LEU A 99 -18.16 -20.66 -5.16
N ILE A 100 -17.76 -21.17 -6.33
CA ILE A 100 -18.00 -22.54 -6.77
C ILE A 100 -16.88 -23.49 -6.28
N LEU A 101 -15.73 -22.93 -5.91
CA LEU A 101 -14.61 -23.60 -5.24
C LEU A 101 -14.87 -23.79 -3.74
#